data_AF-A0A7Z9GD67-F1
#
_entry.id   AF-A0A7Z9GD67-F1
#
_cell.length_a   1.000
_cell.length_b   1.000
_cell.length_c   1.000
_cell.angle_alpha   90.00
_cell.angle_beta   90.00
_cell.angle_gamma   90.00
#
_symmetry.space_group_name_H-M   'P 1'
#
loop_
_entity.id
_entity.type
_entity.pdbx_description
1 polymer ?
#
loop_
_entity_poly.entity_id
_entity_poly.type
_entity_poly.pdbx_seq_one_letter_code
_entity_poly.pdbx_strand_id
1 'polypeptide(L)' 'RERFSVNFYLVAIFFIVFDIEAVFLYPWAVLYRTFLADPSFALIALVEMFVFIGVLFVGLIYVWKRGALDWT' A
#
# COMPACT_ATOMS: atom_id res chain seq x y z
N ARG A 1 19.12 22.67 20.44
CA ARG A 1 18.04 22.50 19.44
C ARG A 1 18.48 21.38 18.52
N GLU A 2 18.19 20.13 18.88
CA GLU A 2 18.37 19.03 17.95
C GLU A 2 17.39 19.20 16.81
N ARG A 3 17.90 19.18 15.58
CA ARG A 3 17.08 19.19 14.38
C ARG A 3 16.48 17.78 14.31
N PHE A 4 15.28 17.58 14.83
CA PHE A 4 14.52 16.37 14.55
C PHE A 4 14.52 16.18 13.03
N SER A 5 15.17 15.11 12.57
CA SER A 5 15.28 14.83 11.15
C SER A 5 13.88 14.54 10.63
N VAL A 6 13.43 15.37 9.68
CA VAL A 6 12.10 15.30 9.05
C VAL A 6 11.80 13.90 8.47
N ASN A 7 12.85 13.11 8.25
CA ASN A 7 12.82 11.72 7.78
C ASN A 7 11.94 10.81 8.65
N PHE A 8 11.96 10.95 9.99
CA PHE A 8 11.15 10.09 10.87
C PHE A 8 9.64 10.28 10.68
N TYR A 9 9.22 11.52 10.43
CA TYR A 9 7.80 11.84 10.20
C TYR A 9 7.30 11.27 8.87
N LEU A 10 8.14 11.31 7.83
CA LEU A 10 7.81 10.73 6.52
C LEU A 10 7.63 9.21 6.58
N VAL A 11 8.48 8.51 7.34
CA VAL A 11 8.32 7.06 7.57
C VAL A 11 7.03 6.76 8.34
N ALA A 12 6.72 7.55 9.38
CA ALA A 12 5.53 7.35 10.18
C ALA A 12 4.24 7.53 9.36
N ILE A 13 4.13 8.60 8.57
CA ILE A 13 2.96 8.80 7.69
C ILE A 13 2.88 7.67 6.67
N PHE A 14 4.00 7.29 6.05
CA PHE A 14 4.01 6.21 5.07
C PHE A 14 3.50 4.90 5.69
N PHE A 15 3.96 4.57 6.90
CA PHE A 15 3.50 3.39 7.62
C PHE A 15 1.99 3.43 7.90
N ILE A 16 1.46 4.58 8.34
CA ILE A 16 0.02 4.74 8.59
C ILE A 16 -0.79 4.54 7.31
N VAL A 17 -0.37 5.15 6.20
CA VAL A 17 -1.06 5.01 4.91
C VAL A 17 -0.99 3.57 4.41
N PHE A 18 0.18 2.94 4.48
CA PHE A 18 0.39 1.54 4.11
C PHE A 18 -0.52 0.60 4.92
N ASP A 19 -0.63 0.81 6.23
CA ASP A 19 -1.45 -0.03 7.11
C ASP A 19 -2.95 0.15 6.81
N ILE A 20 -3.39 1.38 6.53
CA ILE A 20 -4.76 1.65 6.06
C ILE A 20 -5.03 0.94 4.73
N GLU A 21 -4.10 0.99 3.78
CA GLU A 21 -4.22 0.28 2.51
C GLU A 21 -4.29 -1.24 2.71
N ALA A 22 -3.51 -1.80 3.64
CA ALA A 22 -3.61 -3.21 4.00
C ALA A 22 -4.97 -3.58 4.61
N VAL A 23 -5.58 -2.70 5.41
CA VAL A 23 -6.94 -2.89 5.93
C VAL A 23 -7.97 -2.98 4.79
N PHE A 24 -7.80 -2.23 3.71
CA PHE A 24 -8.67 -2.31 2.53
C PHE A 24 -8.55 -3.64 1.76
N LEU A 25 -7.45 -4.37 1.89
CA LEU A 25 -7.31 -5.70 1.28
C LEU A 25 -8.26 -6.74 1.88
N TYR A 26 -8.64 -6.60 3.16
CA TYR A 26 -9.55 -7.54 3.82
C TYR A 26 -10.95 -7.59 3.21
N PRO A 27 -11.70 -6.47 3.10
CA PRO A 27 -13.02 -6.50 2.48
C PRO A 27 -12.94 -6.91 1.00
N TRP A 28 -11.89 -6.49 0.27
CA TRP A 28 -11.67 -6.96 -1.09
C TRP A 28 -11.56 -8.50 -1.16
N ALA A 29 -10.75 -9.11 -0.28
CA ALA A 29 -10.53 -10.56 -0.27
C ALA A 29 -11.80 -11.35 0.09
N VAL A 30 -12.63 -10.79 0.97
CA VAL A 30 -13.93 -11.38 1.33
C VAL A 30 -14.90 -11.28 0.16
N LEU A 31 -14.99 -10.11 -0.49
CA LEU A 31 -15.91 -9.85 -1.62
C LEU A 31 -15.48 -10.57 -2.90
N TYR A 32 -14.20 -10.83 -3.10
CA TYR A 32 -13.68 -11.58 -4.25
C TYR A 32 -14.36 -12.94 -4.40
N ARG A 33 -14.71 -13.59 -3.28
CA ARG A 33 -15.47 -14.85 -3.29
C ARG A 33 -16.84 -14.73 -3.95
N THR A 34 -17.49 -13.58 -3.79
CA THR A 34 -18.79 -13.28 -4.40
C THR A 34 -18.63 -12.94 -5.88
N PHE A 35 -17.57 -12.21 -6.24
CA PHE A 35 -17.30 -11.85 -7.65
C PHE A 35 -16.89 -13.03 -8.52
N LEU A 36 -16.38 -14.12 -7.95
CA LEU A 36 -16.12 -15.39 -8.67
C LEU A 36 -17.38 -16.01 -9.30
N ALA A 37 -18.58 -15.60 -8.90
CA ALA A 37 -19.83 -16.07 -9.49
C ALA A 37 -20.03 -15.58 -10.94
N ASP A 38 -19.41 -14.46 -11.32
CA ASP A 38 -19.45 -13.93 -12.67
C ASP A 38 -18.01 -13.77 -13.22
N PRO A 39 -17.63 -14.51 -14.27
CA PRO A 39 -16.28 -14.48 -14.84
C PRO A 39 -15.81 -13.07 -15.25
N SER A 40 -16.73 -12.20 -15.65
CA SER A 40 -16.40 -10.84 -16.08
C SER A 40 -15.98 -9.95 -14.91
N PHE A 41 -16.66 -10.07 -13.76
CA PHE A 41 -16.32 -9.34 -12.54
C PHE A 41 -15.09 -9.89 -11.84
N ALA A 42 -14.87 -11.22 -11.91
CA ALA A 42 -13.68 -11.85 -11.32
C ALA A 42 -12.38 -11.31 -11.92
N LEU A 43 -12.31 -11.12 -13.24
CA LEU A 43 -11.13 -10.56 -13.92
C LEU A 43 -10.88 -9.10 -13.52
N ILE A 44 -11.94 -8.29 -13.44
CA ILE A 44 -11.83 -6.88 -13.05
C ILE A 44 -11.31 -6.78 -11.61
N ALA A 45 -11.91 -7.53 -10.68
CA ALA A 45 -11.49 -7.53 -9.27
C ALA A 45 -10.03 -7.99 -9.11
N LEU A 46 -9.57 -8.95 -9.91
CA LEU A 46 -8.17 -9.40 -9.91
C LEU A 46 -7.21 -8.32 -10.43
N VAL A 47 -7.56 -7.64 -11.52
CA VAL A 47 -6.75 -6.53 -12.04
C VAL A 47 -6.67 -5.38 -11.04
N GLU A 48 -7.79 -5.04 -10.39
CA GLU A 48 -7.85 -4.01 -9.37
C GLU A 48 -6.89 -4.30 -8.21
N MET A 49 -6.82 -5.56 -7.76
CA MET A 49 -5.86 -5.98 -6.74
C MET A 49 -4.40 -5.80 -7.15
N PHE A 50 -4.06 -6.17 -8.39
CA PHE A 50 -2.71 -5.95 -8.91
C PHE A 50 -2.36 -4.47 -8.99
N VAL A 51 -3.31 -3.62 -9.39
CA VAL A 51 -3.12 -2.16 -9.40
C VAL A 51 -2.92 -1.64 -7.99
N PHE A 52 -3.73 -2.08 -7.03
CA PHE A 52 -3.63 -1.68 -5.62
C PHE A 52 -2.26 -2.05 -5.01
N ILE A 53 -1.82 -3.29 -5.20
CA ILE A 53 -0.47 -3.73 -4.79
C ILE A 53 0.62 -2.94 -5.53
N GLY A 54 0.41 -2.63 -6.82
CA GLY A 54 1.32 -1.80 -7.60
C GLY A 54 1.52 -0.40 -7.00
N VAL A 55 0.44 0.24 -6.54
CA VAL A 55 0.50 1.56 -5.87
C VAL A 55 1.31 1.48 -4.58
N LEU A 56 1.05 0.48 -3.73
CA LEU A 56 1.84 0.21 -2.52
C LEU A 56 3.33 0.07 -2.84
N PHE A 57 3.65 -0.67 -3.90
CA PHE A 57 5.02 -0.92 -4.33
C PHE A 57 5.72 0.36 -4.81
N VAL A 58 5.03 1.22 -5.54
CA VAL A 58 5.55 2.54 -5.96
C VAL A 58 5.82 3.42 -4.74
N GLY A 59 4.92 3.43 -3.76
CA GLY A 59 5.12 4.13 -2.49
C GLY A 59 6.38 3.65 -1.75
N LEU A 60 6.58 2.32 -1.69
CA LEU A 60 7.77 1.72 -1.08
C LEU A 60 9.06 2.11 -1.81
N ILE A 61 9.08 2.01 -3.14
CA ILE A 61 10.24 2.40 -3.96
C ILE A 61 10.57 3.88 -3.75
N TYR A 62 9.55 4.74 -3.64
CA TYR A 62 9.74 6.17 -3.42
C TYR A 62 10.41 6.45 -2.08
N VAL A 63 9.90 5.86 -0.99
CA VAL A 63 10.48 6.01 0.36
C VAL A 63 11.89 5.46 0.41
N TRP A 64 12.12 4.32 -0.24
CA TRP A 64 13.45 3.71 -0.34
C TRP A 64 14.45 4.62 -1.06
N LYS A 65 14.08 5.18 -2.23
CA LYS A 65 14.93 6.13 -2.96
C LYS A 65 15.16 7.45 -2.23
N ARG A 66 14.25 7.86 -1.34
CA ARG A 66 14.42 9.07 -0.53
C ARG A 66 15.35 8.89 0.67
N GLY A 67 15.93 7.71 0.86
CA GLY A 67 16.88 7.47 1.96
C GLY A 67 16.23 7.52 3.35
N ALA A 68 14.90 7.43 3.42
CA ALA A 68 14.16 7.41 4.69
C ALA A 68 14.43 6.12 5.52
N LEU A 69 15.08 5.13 4.91
CA LEU A 69 15.55 3.91 5.54
C LEU A 69 17.06 3.91 5.84
N ASP A 70 17.79 4.97 5.51
CA ASP A 70 19.20 5.13 5.92
C ASP A 70 19.26 5.83 7.27
N TRP A 71 19.64 5.06 8.30
CA TRP A 71 19.76 5.51 9.69
C TRP A 71 21.23 5.71 10.06
N THR A 72 21.99 6.35 9.17
CA THR A 72 23.37 6.80 9.42
C THR A 72 23.49 8.29 9.20
#